data_AF-R0CJ01-F1
#
_entry.id   AF-R0CJ01-F1
#
_cell.length_a   1.000
_cell.length_b   1.000
_cell.length_c   1.000
_cell.angle_alpha   90.00
_cell.angle_beta   90.00
_cell.angle_gamma   90.00
#
_symmetry.space_group_name_H-M   'P 1'
#
loop_
_entity.id
_entity.type
_entity.pdbx_description
1 polymer ?
#
loop_
_entity_poly.entity_id
_entity_poly.type
_entity_poly.pdbx_seq_one_letter_code
_entity_poly.pdbx_strand_id
1 'polypeptide(L)'
;MVVGLNPVLDWNLSGPDRSGVPEAVPAFKVARTVAPGVRTGLEYYAGLGRINHLAPLREQQHTVFLAFDVDRKPFVFNLGIGRGLTRATDRWTIKWIFEIPFH
;
A
#
# COMPACT_ATOMS: atom_id res chain seq x y z
N MET A 1 -6.65 -15.19 -11.27
CA MET A 1 -6.82 -13.87 -10.63
C MET A 1 -6.66 -14.07 -9.13
N VAL A 2 -6.00 -13.14 -8.45
CA VAL A 2 -5.76 -13.18 -6.99
C VAL A 2 -6.39 -11.94 -6.39
N VAL A 3 -7.07 -12.11 -5.27
CA VAL A 3 -7.66 -11.04 -4.48
C VAL A 3 -7.11 -11.16 -3.06
N GLY A 4 -6.67 -10.03 -2.50
CA GLY A 4 -6.12 -9.93 -1.15
C GLY A 4 -6.80 -8.82 -0.36
N LEU A 5 -7.06 -9.09 0.91
CA LEU A 5 -7.50 -8.12 1.89
C LEU A 5 -6.45 -8.09 3.00
N ASN A 6 -5.85 -6.93 3.22
CA ASN A 6 -4.74 -6.74 4.12
C ASN A 6 -5.16 -5.71 5.17
N PRO A 7 -5.53 -6.14 6.39
CA PRO A 7 -5.65 -5.21 7.49
C PRO A 7 -4.25 -4.71 7.85
N VAL A 8 -4.01 -3.41 7.74
CA VAL A 8 -2.72 -2.79 8.11
C VAL A 8 -2.94 -1.86 9.29
N LEU A 9 -2.04 -1.95 10.27
CA LEU A 9 -1.89 -0.98 11.34
C LEU A 9 -0.55 -0.28 11.14
N ASP A 10 -0.58 1.04 11.00
CA ASP A 10 0.62 1.83 10.72
C ASP A 10 1.03 2.67 11.93
N TRP A 11 2.32 2.68 12.24
CA TRP A 11 2.88 3.45 13.35
C TRP A 11 3.81 4.53 12.83
N ASN A 12 3.37 5.77 12.95
CA ASN A 12 4.19 6.93 12.61
C ASN A 12 5.23 7.18 13.71
N LEU A 13 6.49 6.83 13.43
CA LEU A 13 7.62 7.02 14.35
C LEU A 13 8.13 8.47 14.38
N SER A 14 7.79 9.25 13.36
CA SER A 14 8.20 10.66 13.19
C SER A 14 7.16 11.44 12.39
N GLY A 15 7.28 12.77 12.36
CA GLY A 15 6.37 13.66 11.62
C GLY A 15 5.20 14.21 12.45
N PRO A 16 4.33 15.03 11.84
CA PRO A 16 3.18 15.68 12.50
C PRO A 16 2.20 14.68 13.11
N ASP A 17 2.07 13.51 12.49
CA ASP A 17 1.14 12.44 12.90
C ASP A 17 1.77 11.42 13.86
N ARG A 18 2.95 11.72 14.42
CA ARG A 18 3.61 10.87 15.41
C ARG A 18 2.71 10.68 16.63
N SER A 19 2.34 9.43 16.89
CA SER A 19 1.52 9.05 18.03
C SER A 19 1.92 7.68 18.55
N GLY A 20 1.65 7.41 19.83
CA GLY A 20 1.73 6.05 20.37
C GLY A 20 0.58 5.14 19.90
N VAL A 21 -0.36 5.69 19.15
CA VAL A 21 -1.56 5.00 18.65
C VAL A 21 -1.43 4.75 17.15
N PRO A 22 -1.63 3.50 16.67
CA PRO A 22 -1.54 3.21 15.24
C PRO A 22 -2.71 3.79 14.44
N GLU A 23 -2.47 3.98 13.15
CA GLU A 23 -3.49 4.28 12.15
C GLU A 23 -4.09 2.98 11.59
N ALA A 24 -5.41 2.97 11.35
CA ALA A 24 -6.06 1.90 10.61
C ALA A 24 -5.93 2.17 9.11
N VAL A 25 -5.21 1.29 8.39
CA VAL A 25 -4.97 1.41 6.95
C VAL A 25 -5.43 0.13 6.21
N PRO A 26 -6.71 -0.25 6.25
CA PRO A 26 -7.18 -1.40 5.48
C PRO A 26 -6.79 -1.26 4.00
N ALA A 27 -6.27 -2.34 3.46
CA ALA A 27 -5.81 -2.40 2.08
C ALA A 27 -6.43 -3.58 1.34
N PHE A 28 -6.59 -3.39 0.04
CA PHE A 28 -7.18 -4.36 -0.87
C PHE A 28 -6.31 -4.48 -2.11
N LYS A 29 -6.12 -5.69 -2.63
CA LYS A 29 -5.35 -5.94 -3.84
C LYS A 29 -6.11 -6.87 -4.77
N VAL A 30 -6.13 -6.53 -6.05
CA VAL A 30 -6.57 -7.43 -7.13
C VAL A 30 -5.45 -7.51 -8.15
N ALA A 31 -4.95 -8.71 -8.38
CA ALA A 31 -3.86 -8.93 -9.32
C ALA A 31 -4.14 -10.12 -10.26
N ARG A 32 -3.55 -10.07 -11.44
CA ARG A 32 -3.56 -11.15 -12.43
C ARG A 32 -2.14 -11.47 -12.86
N THR A 33 -1.88 -12.75 -13.06
CA THR A 33 -0.67 -13.21 -13.72
C THR A 33 -0.73 -12.78 -15.19
N VAL A 34 0.34 -12.14 -15.66
CA VAL A 34 0.47 -11.69 -17.07
C VAL A 34 1.58 -12.43 -17.80
N ALA A 35 2.56 -12.94 -17.07
CA ALA A 35 3.58 -13.86 -17.57
C ALA A 35 4.00 -14.80 -16.44
N PRO A 36 4.69 -15.92 -16.72
CA PRO A 36 5.22 -16.79 -15.66
C PRO A 36 6.06 -15.99 -14.66
N GLY A 37 5.75 -16.04 -13.36
CA GLY A 37 6.46 -15.26 -12.33
C GLY A 37 6.26 -13.74 -12.39
N VAL A 38 5.30 -13.22 -13.17
CA VAL A 38 4.98 -11.78 -13.21
C VAL A 38 3.48 -11.57 -13.05
N ARG A 39 3.11 -10.75 -12.06
CA ARG A 39 1.73 -10.34 -11.80
C ARG A 39 1.62 -8.83 -11.88
N THR A 40 0.46 -8.35 -12.31
CA THR A 40 0.12 -6.93 -12.25
C THR A 40 -1.29 -6.77 -11.70
N GLY A 41 -1.54 -5.68 -11.02
CA GLY A 41 -2.78 -5.48 -10.31
C GLY A 41 -2.99 -4.05 -9.81
N LEU A 42 -4.13 -3.85 -9.17
CA LEU A 42 -4.44 -2.64 -8.44
C LEU A 42 -4.39 -2.93 -6.94
N GLU A 43 -3.77 -2.01 -6.19
CA GLU A 43 -3.81 -1.98 -4.73
C GLU A 43 -4.54 -0.71 -4.30
N TYR A 44 -5.43 -0.81 -3.31
CA TYR A 44 -6.12 0.31 -2.71
C TYR A 44 -5.80 0.34 -1.23
N TYR A 45 -5.37 1.50 -0.74
CA TYR A 45 -5.07 1.76 0.66
C TYR A 45 -5.98 2.87 1.16
N ALA A 46 -6.64 2.64 2.30
CA ALA A 46 -7.50 3.62 2.95
C ALA A 46 -6.97 3.91 4.36
N GLY A 47 -6.24 5.00 4.53
CA GLY A 47 -5.87 5.55 5.84
C GLY A 47 -7.08 6.23 6.49
N LEU A 48 -7.66 5.55 7.46
CA LEU A 48 -8.88 6.00 8.14
C LEU A 48 -8.58 6.91 9.34
N GLY A 49 -7.32 7.20 9.63
CA GLY A 49 -6.92 7.84 10.88
C GLY A 49 -6.73 6.84 12.03
N ARG A 50 -6.43 7.40 13.20
CA ARG A 50 -6.02 6.62 14.39
C ARG A 50 -7.13 5.67 14.81
N ILE A 51 -6.76 4.48 15.28
CA ILE A 51 -7.73 3.45 15.68
C ILE A 51 -8.70 3.91 16.80
N ASN A 52 -8.29 4.88 17.62
CA ASN A 52 -9.12 5.47 18.68
C ASN A 52 -9.88 6.73 18.24
N HIS A 53 -9.59 7.26 17.06
CA HIS A 53 -10.19 8.47 16.52
C HIS A 53 -10.09 8.44 14.99
N LEU A 54 -11.12 7.87 14.36
CA LEU A 54 -11.23 7.85 12.91
C LEU A 54 -11.34 9.28 12.38
N ALA A 55 -10.55 9.58 11.36
CA ALA A 55 -10.53 10.89 10.73
C ALA A 55 -11.85 11.15 9.98
N PRO A 56 -12.33 12.41 9.93
CA PRO A 56 -13.41 12.80 9.04
C PRO A 56 -13.12 12.40 7.59
N LEU A 57 -14.15 12.06 6.80
CA LEU A 57 -13.99 11.60 5.41
C LEU A 57 -13.12 12.50 4.52
N ARG A 58 -13.09 13.82 4.80
CA ARG A 58 -12.28 14.79 4.05
C ARG A 58 -10.79 14.73 4.37
N GLU A 59 -10.45 14.17 5.53
CA GLU A 59 -9.09 14.03 6.07
C GLU A 59 -8.57 12.60 5.93
N GLN A 60 -9.43 11.64 5.55
CA GLN A 60 -9.00 10.28 5.24
C GLN A 60 -8.11 10.24 4.01
N GLN A 61 -7.08 9.40 4.08
CA GLN A 61 -6.11 9.23 3.01
C GLN A 61 -6.51 8.03 2.16
N HIS A 62 -6.63 8.22 0.85
CA HIS A 62 -7.03 7.14 -0.05
C HIS A 62 -6.11 7.11 -1.25
N THR A 63 -5.41 6.00 -1.44
CA THR A 63 -4.42 5.84 -2.51
C THR A 63 -4.71 4.59 -3.31
N VAL A 64 -4.71 4.72 -4.63
CA VAL A 64 -4.74 3.57 -5.54
C VAL A 64 -3.38 3.44 -6.19
N PHE A 65 -2.80 2.25 -6.14
CA PHE A 65 -1.56 1.90 -6.80
C PHE A 65 -1.80 0.95 -7.96
N LEU A 66 -1.11 1.20 -9.07
CA LEU A 66 -0.83 0.18 -10.07
C LEU A 66 0.42 -0.58 -9.62
N ALA A 67 0.25 -1.87 -9.33
CA ALA A 67 1.29 -2.74 -8.79
C ALA A 67 1.80 -3.75 -9.84
N PHE A 68 3.10 -4.02 -9.79
CA PHE A 68 3.81 -5.03 -10.57
C PHE A 68 4.63 -5.89 -9.62
N ASP A 69 4.29 -7.17 -9.54
CA ASP A 69 5.01 -8.17 -8.77
C ASP A 69 5.85 -9.02 -9.72
N VAL A 70 7.16 -9.07 -9.49
CA VAL A 70 8.07 -9.98 -10.19
C VAL A 70 8.65 -10.94 -9.18
N ASP A 71 8.38 -12.23 -9.39
CA ASP A 71 8.87 -13.34 -8.60
C ASP A 71 9.61 -14.30 -9.53
N ARG A 72 10.84 -13.91 -9.91
CA ARG A 72 11.71 -14.66 -10.82
C ARG A 72 13.14 -14.63 -10.33
N LYS A 73 13.60 -15.70 -9.67
CA LYS A 73 14.99 -15.82 -9.23
C LYS A 73 15.97 -15.44 -10.37
N PRO A 74 16.99 -14.62 -10.09
CA PRO A 74 17.36 -14.05 -8.79
C PRO A 74 16.59 -12.76 -8.39
N PHE A 75 15.72 -12.23 -9.26
CA PHE A 75 15.02 -10.97 -9.07
C PHE A 75 13.62 -11.16 -8.47
N VAL A 76 13.48 -10.82 -7.20
CA VAL A 76 12.19 -10.73 -6.53
C VAL A 76 11.96 -9.27 -6.13
N PHE A 77 10.99 -8.61 -6.78
CA PHE A 77 10.67 -7.21 -6.49
C PHE A 77 9.20 -6.88 -6.76
N ASN A 78 8.70 -5.87 -6.04
CA ASN A 78 7.40 -5.25 -6.25
C ASN A 78 7.60 -3.76 -6.57
N LEU A 79 6.94 -3.29 -7.62
CA LEU A 79 6.90 -1.88 -8.01
C LEU A 79 5.46 -1.40 -8.01
N GLY A 80 5.22 -0.22 -7.44
CA GLY A 80 3.91 0.40 -7.36
C GLY A 80 3.97 1.88 -7.75
N ILE A 81 3.02 2.33 -8.57
CA ILE A 81 2.80 3.76 -8.83
C ILE A 81 1.41 4.12 -8.32
N GLY A 82 1.37 4.97 -7.30
CA GLY A 82 0.20 5.39 -6.55
C GLY A 82 -0.30 6.76 -6.93
N ARG A 83 -1.62 6.94 -6.91
CA ARG A 83 -2.31 8.21 -7.05
C ARG A 83 -3.25 8.42 -5.87
N GLY A 84 -3.09 9.55 -5.17
CA GLY A 84 -4.01 9.95 -4.10
C GLY A 84 -5.36 10.41 -4.63
N LEU A 85 -6.44 9.93 -4.02
CA LEU A 85 -7.83 10.24 -4.36
C LEU A 85 -8.41 11.38 -3.50
N THR A 86 -7.84 11.65 -2.33
CA THR A 86 -8.25 12.76 -1.46
C THR A 86 -7.20 13.86 -1.39
N ARG A 87 -7.58 15.01 -0.83
CA ARG A 87 -6.67 16.14 -0.60
C ARG A 87 -5.66 15.87 0.51
N ALA A 88 -5.97 14.93 1.39
CA ALA A 88 -5.11 14.51 2.49
C ALA A 88 -4.00 13.55 2.04
N THR A 89 -4.02 13.08 0.79
CA THR A 89 -3.04 12.14 0.24
C THR A 89 -2.11 12.82 -0.75
N ASP A 90 -0.86 12.39 -0.78
CA ASP A 90 0.08 12.76 -1.84
C ASP A 90 -0.49 12.48 -3.22
N ARG A 91 -0.28 13.43 -4.15
CA ARG A 91 -0.85 13.28 -5.49
C ARG A 91 -0.30 12.05 -6.19
N TRP A 92 1.02 11.86 -6.12
CA TRP A 92 1.73 10.74 -6.74
C TRP A 92 2.70 10.13 -5.74
N THR A 93 2.71 8.81 -5.67
CA THR A 93 3.59 8.06 -4.79
C THR A 93 4.25 6.95 -5.60
N ILE A 94 5.55 6.74 -5.44
CA ILE A 94 6.25 5.60 -6.02
C ILE A 94 6.65 4.68 -4.88
N LYS A 95 6.29 3.41 -5.00
CA LYS A 95 6.60 2.34 -4.05
C LYS A 95 7.49 1.34 -4.75
N TRP A 96 8.60 0.97 -4.12
CA TRP A 96 9.47 -0.08 -4.63
C TRP A 96 9.95 -0.93 -3.46
N ILE A 97 9.82 -2.24 -3.60
CA ILE A 97 10.23 -3.24 -2.62
C ILE A 97 11.09 -4.24 -3.37
N PHE A 98 12.31 -4.47 -2.89
CA PHE A 98 13.20 -5.52 -3.38
C PHE A 98 13.37 -6.57 -2.29
N GLU A 99 13.46 -7.83 -2.69
CA GLU A 99 13.68 -8.96 -1.80
C GLU A 99 15.05 -9.56 -2.09
N ILE A 100 15.85 -9.73 -1.03
CA ILE A 100 17.17 -10.37 -1.09
C ILE A 100 17.06 -11.66 -0.29
N PRO A 101 16.99 -12.83 -0.94
CA PRO A 101 17.01 -14.10 -0.23
C PRO A 101 18.41 -14.32 0.36
N PHE A 102 18.49 -14.42 1.69
CA PHE A 102 19.70 -14.87 2.38
C PHE A 102 19.64 -16.40 2.52
N HIS A 103 20.73 -17.06 2.11
CA HIS A 103 20.92 -18.51 2.23
C HIS A 103 21.64 -18.86 3.53
#